data_AF-A0A8H6W635-F1
#
_entry.id   AF-A0A8H6W635-F1
#
_cell.length_a   1.000
_cell.length_b   1.000
_cell.length_c   1.000
_cell.angle_alpha   90.00
_cell.angle_beta   90.00
_cell.angle_gamma   90.00
#
_symmetry.space_group_name_H-M   'P 1'
#
loop_
_entity.id
_entity.type
_entity.pdbx_description
1 polymer ?
#
loop_
_entity_poly.entity_id
_entity_poly.type
_entity_poly.pdbx_seq_one_letter_code
_entity_poly.pdbx_strand_id
1 'polypeptide(L)'
;MGKTTRKAAHHFDLPAGTDIAVRNYYLTLEYLTDGTLKKIPDRYRSLLRMLREYRHLVLLSVEDVDMTQEALWALAQASWPSVVPPVLGQACLYILYMAIDACFRLKRQIVSSHAKDPGLGTGWSYFVEWEPYRQHLLTITDQKEMSTWYSVTGVGMCVCARHEMVFPNGVGDLQKGERYGNMDYIFASALRYVDRRLRIFASYDIACQWSQNLRERLQRLPPLIRLDIILKLIRFVIPKMHIKGHTLACQLLFSLYLAAGGAQTDGEGIERMWALINGIVTSTRSCGPGSRADQLDDHWSFLNWKKLVGLPALLRRRLDAARIELAKQEEAFIALTVQQKEHVPEWQRSVEAYEAPVVDGVAPPPESVRSQNPGGTGMTEKEVRETFVREEAQESAPKIHAVSPSAFVAFGLDIEDQQRRICVEAELHKAGSSSGNSLADMRRKCNKDQQSWRLLLATYSPASLVRMTAANVSQETLAEEVPLMLPSAPPQCREALSRIRNQLHIKARLMLYKVVNARHQGANTRSRTLVNRNEGKIKLHAEKYQCAWRALVALLGRVPTTFPPLRRADIRCMHDGDVVVEAAHASKQRAQAERRALEQAAAIRSGKRLVTSKGKDKEGSGAKNGEAETQG
;
A
#
# COMPACT_ATOMS: atom_id res chain seq x y z
N MET A 1 2.15 24.58 38.66
CA MET A 1 1.89 23.12 38.52
C MET A 1 2.51 22.38 39.70
N GLY A 2 1.75 21.57 40.44
CA GLY A 2 2.29 20.77 41.55
C GLY A 2 3.14 19.60 41.05
N LYS A 3 4.11 19.15 41.87
CA LYS A 3 5.03 18.04 41.54
C LYS A 3 4.29 16.74 41.17
N THR A 4 3.12 16.49 41.76
CA THR A 4 2.28 15.30 41.52
C THR A 4 1.61 15.32 40.14
N THR A 5 1.17 16.50 39.69
CA THR A 5 0.52 16.69 38.38
C THR A 5 1.52 16.55 37.23
N ARG A 6 2.78 16.95 37.44
CA ARG A 6 3.87 16.73 36.48
C ARG A 6 4.21 15.24 36.34
N LYS A 7 4.31 14.50 37.44
CA LYS A 7 4.56 13.04 37.41
C LYS A 7 3.43 12.27 36.71
N ALA A 8 2.18 12.68 36.93
CA ALA A 8 1.03 12.11 36.24
C ALA A 8 1.08 12.32 34.73
N ALA A 9 1.35 13.55 34.28
CA ALA A 9 1.45 13.88 32.87
C ALA A 9 2.60 13.13 32.18
N HIS A 10 3.74 12.97 32.87
CA HIS A 10 4.89 12.20 32.38
C HIS A 10 4.60 10.69 32.23
N HIS A 11 3.67 10.12 33.00
CA HIS A 11 3.21 8.72 32.84
C HIS A 11 2.28 8.54 31.62
N PHE A 12 1.63 9.60 31.15
CA PHE A 12 0.83 9.63 29.91
C PHE A 12 1.65 9.94 28.66
N ASP A 13 2.88 10.41 28.82
CA ASP A 13 3.84 10.73 27.75
C ASP A 13 4.63 9.52 27.24
N LEU A 14 4.32 8.30 27.69
CA LEU A 14 4.86 7.06 27.13
C LEU A 14 3.87 6.52 26.08
N PRO A 15 3.94 6.93 24.79
CA PRO A 15 2.83 6.80 23.84
C PRO A 15 2.69 5.38 23.26
N ALA A 16 3.26 4.37 23.92
CA ALA A 16 3.20 2.99 23.43
C ALA A 16 3.40 1.90 24.51
N GLY A 17 3.48 2.24 25.79
CA GLY A 17 3.92 1.29 26.83
C GLY A 17 2.97 1.07 28.00
N THR A 18 2.08 2.01 28.29
CA THR A 18 1.20 1.94 29.46
C THR A 18 -0.26 1.94 29.00
N ASP A 19 -0.93 0.80 29.23
CA ASP A 19 -2.34 0.52 28.89
C ASP A 19 -3.34 1.30 29.78
N ILE A 20 -2.94 2.47 30.26
CA ILE A 20 -3.75 3.28 31.18
C ILE A 20 -4.49 4.34 30.38
N ALA A 21 -5.74 4.02 30.02
CA ALA A 21 -6.63 5.03 29.47
C ALA A 21 -6.71 6.23 30.43
N VAL A 22 -6.60 7.46 29.91
CA VAL A 22 -6.69 8.71 30.72
C VAL A 22 -7.98 8.72 31.57
N ARG A 23 -9.06 8.11 31.06
CA ARG A 23 -10.30 7.92 31.82
C ARG A 23 -10.13 6.99 33.01
N ASN A 24 -9.43 5.87 32.86
CA ASN A 24 -9.20 4.93 33.96
C ASN A 24 -8.35 5.59 35.04
N TYR A 25 -7.32 6.34 34.66
CA TYR A 25 -6.53 7.10 35.63
C TYR A 25 -7.35 8.18 36.34
N TYR A 26 -8.18 8.92 35.60
CA TYR A 26 -9.07 9.92 36.19
C TYR A 26 -10.03 9.27 37.20
N LEU A 27 -10.62 8.12 36.84
CA LEU A 27 -11.47 7.35 37.76
C LEU A 27 -10.68 6.85 38.97
N THR A 28 -9.45 6.38 38.79
CA THR A 28 -8.58 5.99 39.92
C THR A 28 -8.31 7.17 40.84
N LEU A 29 -8.04 8.37 40.31
CA LEU A 29 -7.89 9.57 41.13
C LEU A 29 -9.18 9.92 41.87
N GLU A 30 -10.34 9.78 41.22
CA GLU A 30 -11.65 9.99 41.84
C GLU A 30 -11.86 9.02 43.02
N TYR A 31 -11.62 7.72 42.81
CA TYR A 31 -11.72 6.71 43.85
C TYR A 31 -10.71 6.90 45.00
N LEU A 32 -9.49 7.35 44.70
CA LEU A 32 -8.47 7.65 45.73
C LEU A 32 -8.80 8.92 46.52
N THR A 33 -9.50 9.88 45.89
CA THR A 33 -9.87 11.14 46.54
C THR A 33 -11.08 10.96 47.44
N ASP A 34 -12.05 10.14 47.03
CA ASP A 34 -13.22 9.81 47.84
C ASP A 34 -13.74 8.39 47.55
N GLY A 35 -13.45 7.46 48.47
CA GLY A 35 -13.94 6.07 48.39
C GLY A 35 -15.43 5.92 48.72
N THR A 36 -16.14 6.99 49.08
CA THR A 36 -17.56 6.95 49.49
C THR A 36 -18.54 7.09 48.33
N LEU A 37 -18.07 7.14 47.08
CA LEU A 37 -18.87 7.29 45.85
C LEU A 37 -19.69 8.60 45.77
N LYS A 38 -19.38 9.62 46.59
CA LYS A 38 -19.97 10.94 46.41
C LYS A 38 -19.47 11.56 45.10
N LYS A 39 -20.39 12.19 44.37
CA LYS A 39 -20.11 12.77 43.06
C LYS A 39 -19.21 14.00 43.19
N ILE A 40 -17.91 13.84 42.91
CA ILE A 40 -16.94 14.93 42.84
C ILE A 40 -17.22 15.77 41.57
N PRO A 41 -16.95 17.10 41.55
CA PRO A 41 -17.06 17.89 40.33
C PRO A 41 -16.21 17.31 39.19
N ASP A 42 -16.80 17.13 38.01
CA ASP A 42 -16.10 16.59 36.84
C ASP A 42 -14.98 17.55 36.38
N ARG A 43 -13.74 17.08 36.51
CA ARG A 43 -12.51 17.75 36.05
C ARG A 43 -11.85 17.03 34.88
N TYR A 44 -12.48 16.00 34.30
CA TYR A 44 -11.89 15.19 33.24
C TYR A 44 -11.52 16.03 32.02
N ARG A 45 -12.40 16.95 31.60
CA ARG A 45 -12.12 17.88 30.48
C ARG A 45 -10.97 18.84 30.79
N SER A 46 -10.81 19.26 32.04
CA SER A 46 -9.68 20.10 32.44
C SER A 46 -8.37 19.30 32.43
N LEU A 47 -8.40 18.04 32.91
CA LEU A 47 -7.26 17.14 32.81
C LEU A 47 -6.82 16.91 31.35
N LEU A 48 -7.77 16.66 30.44
CA LEU A 48 -7.46 16.49 29.01
C LEU A 48 -6.81 17.73 28.39
N ARG A 49 -7.30 18.94 28.72
CA ARG A 49 -6.68 20.20 28.28
C ARG A 49 -5.28 20.37 28.83
N MET A 50 -5.09 20.14 30.13
CA MET A 50 -3.78 20.22 30.78
C MET A 50 -2.79 19.22 30.17
N LEU A 51 -3.22 18.00 29.87
CA LEU A 51 -2.36 16.99 29.23
C LEU A 51 -1.97 17.40 27.81
N ARG A 52 -2.90 17.96 27.05
CA ARG A 52 -2.65 18.47 25.70
C ARG A 52 -1.63 19.61 25.72
N GLU A 53 -1.83 20.60 26.60
CA GLU A 53 -0.90 21.72 26.80
C GLU A 53 0.47 21.23 27.27
N TYR A 54 0.51 20.30 28.23
CA TYR A 54 1.75 19.73 28.74
C TYR A 54 2.55 19.02 27.65
N ARG A 55 1.90 18.14 26.86
CA ARG A 55 2.54 17.45 25.73
C ARG A 55 3.12 18.43 24.71
N HIS A 56 2.36 19.48 24.39
CA HIS A 56 2.85 20.51 23.50
C HIS A 56 4.08 21.23 24.06
N LEU A 57 4.09 21.54 25.36
CA LEU A 57 5.27 22.10 26.04
C LEU A 57 6.45 21.14 26.07
N VAL A 58 6.23 19.83 26.24
CA VAL A 58 7.30 18.82 26.20
C VAL A 58 7.89 18.71 24.80
N LEU A 59 7.05 18.74 23.76
CA LEU A 59 7.52 18.83 22.37
C LEU A 59 8.41 20.06 22.16
N LEU A 60 8.09 21.18 22.82
CA LEU A 60 8.87 22.43 22.77
C LEU A 60 10.16 22.39 23.63
N SER A 61 10.25 21.54 24.66
CA SER A 61 11.26 21.65 25.72
C SER A 61 12.54 20.83 25.52
N VAL A 62 12.89 20.42 24.30
CA VAL A 62 14.19 19.75 24.07
C VAL A 62 15.27 20.85 23.99
N GLU A 63 16.31 20.68 24.80
CA GLU A 63 17.22 21.70 25.38
C GLU A 63 17.71 22.84 24.46
N ASP A 64 17.80 24.05 25.05
CA ASP A 64 18.48 25.28 24.58
C ASP A 64 18.05 25.88 23.22
N VAL A 65 16.81 25.66 22.79
CA VAL A 65 16.24 26.40 21.66
C VAL A 65 15.15 27.34 22.16
N ASP A 66 15.27 28.63 21.85
CA ASP A 66 14.24 29.64 22.12
C ASP A 66 12.86 29.12 21.68
N MET A 67 11.86 29.30 22.54
CA MET A 67 10.47 28.82 22.43
C MET A 67 9.78 29.31 21.14
N THR A 68 10.10 28.71 20.00
CA THR A 68 9.77 29.23 18.67
C THR A 68 9.38 28.11 17.71
N GLN A 69 8.72 28.47 16.60
CA GLN A 69 8.41 27.56 15.50
C GLN A 69 9.68 26.91 14.94
N GLU A 70 10.80 27.63 14.94
CA GLU A 70 12.11 27.13 14.52
C GLU A 70 12.63 25.96 15.39
N ALA A 71 12.25 25.90 16.68
CA ALA A 71 12.71 24.84 17.60
C ALA A 71 12.09 23.47 17.33
N LEU A 72 10.76 23.40 17.18
CA LEU A 72 10.06 22.17 16.80
C LEU A 72 10.48 21.69 15.41
N TRP A 73 10.75 22.64 14.53
CA TRP A 73 11.29 22.39 13.21
C TRP A 73 12.71 21.80 13.28
N ALA A 74 13.59 22.38 14.09
CA ALA A 74 14.94 21.89 14.33
C ALA A 74 14.93 20.49 14.96
N LEU A 75 13.97 20.15 15.82
CA LEU A 75 13.77 18.79 16.35
C LEU A 75 13.31 17.79 15.29
N ALA A 76 12.31 18.20 14.50
CA ALA A 76 11.81 17.41 13.39
C ALA A 76 12.89 17.21 12.32
N GLN A 77 13.85 18.13 12.18
CA GLN A 77 15.03 18.04 11.30
C GLN A 77 16.25 17.34 11.92
N ALA A 78 16.56 17.52 13.21
CA ALA A 78 17.68 16.88 13.91
C ALA A 78 17.49 15.37 14.03
N SER A 79 16.25 14.94 13.93
CA SER A 79 15.85 13.55 13.71
C SER A 79 16.36 12.99 12.36
N TRP A 80 16.84 13.83 11.45
CA TRP A 80 17.40 13.45 10.16
C TRP A 80 18.92 13.68 10.15
N PRO A 81 19.72 12.70 9.73
CA PRO A 81 21.15 12.91 9.55
C PRO A 81 21.39 14.03 8.53
N SER A 82 22.04 15.11 8.95
CA SER A 82 22.50 16.18 8.07
C SER A 82 23.35 15.60 6.94
N VAL A 83 22.95 15.90 5.70
CA VAL A 83 23.59 15.36 4.50
C VAL A 83 24.86 16.15 4.20
N VAL A 84 26.03 15.54 4.40
CA VAL A 84 27.31 16.09 3.95
C VAL A 84 27.34 16.09 2.40
N PRO A 85 27.88 17.12 1.72
CA PRO A 85 27.99 17.13 0.27
C PRO A 85 28.86 15.96 -0.25
N PRO A 86 28.54 15.39 -1.43
CA PRO A 86 29.21 14.19 -1.92
C PRO A 86 30.66 14.44 -2.34
N VAL A 87 31.54 13.49 -1.99
CA VAL A 87 32.77 13.19 -2.73
C VAL A 87 32.40 12.42 -4.02
N LEU A 88 33.02 12.77 -5.15
CA LEU A 88 32.83 12.07 -6.43
C LEU A 88 33.05 10.55 -6.26
N GLY A 89 32.08 9.74 -6.70
CA GLY A 89 32.10 8.27 -6.56
C GLY A 89 31.19 7.68 -5.47
N GLN A 90 30.62 8.51 -4.56
CA GLN A 90 29.74 8.06 -3.47
C GLN A 90 28.28 8.54 -3.60
N ALA A 91 27.86 8.94 -4.80
CA ALA A 91 26.57 9.60 -5.02
C ALA A 91 25.34 8.78 -4.53
N CYS A 92 25.45 7.45 -4.46
CA CYS A 92 24.39 6.57 -3.96
C CYS A 92 24.15 6.69 -2.43
N LEU A 93 25.16 7.07 -1.65
CA LEU A 93 25.04 7.25 -0.19
C LEU A 93 24.09 8.40 0.16
N TYR A 94 24.06 9.42 -0.71
CA TYR A 94 23.36 10.69 -0.53
C TYR A 94 21.99 10.73 -1.22
N ILE A 95 21.48 9.58 -1.70
CA ILE A 95 20.12 9.49 -2.24
C ILE A 95 19.13 9.54 -1.07
N LEU A 96 18.23 10.51 -1.07
CA LEU A 96 17.11 10.55 -0.13
C LEU A 96 16.01 9.60 -0.60
N TYR A 97 15.46 8.80 0.31
CA TYR A 97 14.34 7.92 -0.01
C TYR A 97 13.09 8.40 0.70
N MET A 98 12.12 8.83 -0.07
CA MET A 98 10.82 9.28 0.42
C MET A 98 9.77 8.23 0.05
N ALA A 99 9.03 7.73 1.02
CA ALA A 99 7.87 6.87 0.81
C ALA A 99 6.60 7.66 1.09
N ILE A 100 5.62 7.54 0.21
CA ILE A 100 4.34 8.26 0.25
C ILE A 100 3.23 7.22 0.25
N ASP A 101 2.24 7.40 1.12
CA ASP A 101 1.06 6.53 1.20
C ASP A 101 -0.08 7.21 1.98
N ALA A 102 -1.29 6.64 1.90
CA ALA A 102 -2.49 7.09 2.58
C ALA A 102 -3.12 6.03 3.48
N CYS A 103 -3.37 6.40 4.74
CA CYS A 103 -4.08 5.56 5.70
C CYS A 103 -5.56 5.97 5.84
N PHE A 104 -6.47 5.13 5.31
CA PHE A 104 -7.93 5.33 5.42
C PHE A 104 -8.54 4.88 6.75
N ARG A 105 -7.73 4.39 7.70
CA ARG A 105 -8.21 4.01 9.04
C ARG A 105 -8.33 5.22 9.96
N LEU A 106 -7.46 6.21 9.79
CA LEU A 106 -7.39 7.47 10.55
C LEU A 106 -8.49 8.46 10.17
N LYS A 107 -9.75 8.01 10.21
CA LYS A 107 -10.94 8.83 9.95
C LYS A 107 -11.24 9.75 11.14
N ARG A 108 -11.83 10.92 10.88
CA ARG A 108 -12.33 11.85 11.91
C ARG A 108 -13.80 12.18 11.69
N GLN A 109 -14.61 12.07 12.73
CA GLN A 109 -16.02 12.44 12.73
C GLN A 109 -16.20 13.97 12.76
N ILE A 110 -17.40 14.44 12.40
CA ILE A 110 -17.77 15.85 12.46
C ILE A 110 -18.22 16.21 13.88
N VAL A 111 -17.27 16.33 14.81
CA VAL A 111 -17.54 16.60 16.24
C VAL A 111 -17.25 18.04 16.68
N SER A 112 -16.39 18.75 15.95
CA SER A 112 -15.94 20.12 16.26
C SER A 112 -15.39 20.80 15.00
N SER A 113 -15.00 22.07 15.12
CA SER A 113 -14.41 22.92 14.08
C SER A 113 -13.06 23.49 14.51
N HIS A 114 -12.25 23.95 13.56
CA HIS A 114 -10.96 24.60 13.85
C HIS A 114 -11.12 25.88 14.70
N ALA A 115 -12.26 26.58 14.60
CA ALA A 115 -12.54 27.75 15.43
C ALA A 115 -12.79 27.38 16.91
N LYS A 116 -13.42 26.23 17.17
CA LYS A 116 -13.70 25.75 18.54
C LYS A 116 -12.56 24.93 19.15
N ASP A 117 -11.77 24.29 18.31
CA ASP A 117 -10.63 23.45 18.70
C ASP A 117 -9.47 23.68 17.72
N PRO A 118 -8.77 24.83 17.82
CA PRO A 118 -7.59 25.12 17.02
C PRO A 118 -6.43 24.24 17.45
N GLY A 119 -5.51 23.89 16.54
CA GLY A 119 -4.26 23.19 16.89
C GLY A 119 -3.30 24.12 17.64
N LEU A 120 -2.49 23.58 18.55
CA LEU A 120 -1.57 24.40 19.35
C LEU A 120 -0.32 24.83 18.56
N GLY A 121 0.12 24.01 17.61
CA GLY A 121 1.30 24.28 16.77
C GLY A 121 1.11 23.79 15.34
N THR A 122 0.04 24.25 14.68
CA THR A 122 -0.28 23.77 13.33
C THR A 122 0.84 24.11 12.35
N GLY A 123 1.40 23.11 11.67
CA GLY A 123 2.48 23.33 10.71
C GLY A 123 3.87 23.44 11.32
N TRP A 124 4.01 23.21 12.63
CA TRP A 124 5.29 23.31 13.33
C TRP A 124 6.00 21.96 13.47
N SER A 125 5.28 20.84 13.22
CA SER A 125 5.79 19.48 13.40
C SER A 125 5.56 18.64 12.14
N TYR A 126 4.67 17.63 12.17
CA TYR A 126 4.48 16.71 11.04
C TYR A 126 3.28 17.05 10.17
N PHE A 127 2.19 17.56 10.77
CA PHE A 127 1.07 18.08 9.99
C PHE A 127 1.43 19.32 9.19
N VAL A 128 0.88 19.42 7.98
CA VAL A 128 0.89 20.65 7.17
C VAL A 128 0.09 21.77 7.84
N GLU A 129 0.40 23.00 7.46
CA GLU A 129 -0.35 24.21 7.79
C GLU A 129 -1.81 24.07 7.29
N TRP A 130 -2.76 23.93 8.21
CA TRP A 130 -4.13 23.54 7.90
C TRP A 130 -4.84 24.55 6.97
N GLU A 131 -4.58 25.85 7.15
CA GLU A 131 -5.30 26.90 6.44
C GLU A 131 -4.83 27.06 4.98
N PRO A 132 -3.53 27.21 4.67
CA PRO A 132 -3.04 27.15 3.30
C PRO A 132 -3.40 25.84 2.59
N TYR A 133 -3.32 24.71 3.29
CA TYR A 133 -3.68 23.41 2.74
C TYR A 133 -5.18 23.35 2.39
N ARG A 134 -6.06 23.82 3.28
CA ARG A 134 -7.49 23.88 3.01
C ARG A 134 -7.81 24.78 1.81
N GLN A 135 -7.18 25.95 1.71
CA GLN A 135 -7.37 26.86 0.58
C GLN A 135 -6.99 26.19 -0.75
N HIS A 136 -5.87 25.47 -0.79
CA HIS A 136 -5.48 24.68 -1.96
C HIS A 136 -6.53 23.61 -2.30
N LEU A 137 -7.02 22.88 -1.31
CA LEU A 137 -8.01 21.82 -1.55
C LEU A 137 -9.34 22.37 -2.10
N LEU A 138 -9.69 23.60 -1.76
CA LEU A 138 -10.87 24.28 -2.31
C LEU A 138 -10.74 24.60 -3.81
N THR A 139 -9.52 24.77 -4.33
CA THR A 139 -9.32 25.02 -5.77
C THR A 139 -9.45 23.76 -6.62
N ILE A 140 -9.55 22.58 -6.01
CA ILE A 140 -9.67 21.30 -6.72
C ILE A 140 -11.17 21.02 -6.97
N THR A 141 -11.56 21.09 -8.25
CA THR A 141 -12.97 21.11 -8.71
C THR A 141 -13.68 19.76 -8.74
N ASP A 142 -12.98 18.63 -8.55
CA ASP A 142 -13.57 17.28 -8.60
C ASP A 142 -14.32 16.90 -7.32
N GLN A 143 -15.29 17.73 -6.92
CA GLN A 143 -16.06 17.58 -5.70
C GLN A 143 -17.42 16.91 -5.98
N LYS A 144 -17.42 15.57 -6.06
CA LYS A 144 -18.62 14.79 -5.68
C LYS A 144 -18.60 14.52 -4.18
N GLU A 145 -19.76 14.60 -3.55
CA GLU A 145 -20.05 14.72 -2.11
C GLU A 145 -19.05 14.09 -1.10
N MET A 146 -18.80 14.85 -0.03
CA MET A 146 -18.18 14.38 1.21
C MET A 146 -19.09 13.36 1.91
N SER A 147 -18.52 12.38 2.61
CA SER A 147 -19.33 11.47 3.42
C SER A 147 -20.10 12.25 4.49
N THR A 148 -21.38 11.95 4.67
CA THR A 148 -22.27 12.63 5.63
C THR A 148 -21.80 12.55 7.09
N TRP A 149 -20.90 11.62 7.42
CA TRP A 149 -20.50 11.32 8.81
C TRP A 149 -19.04 11.66 9.17
N TYR A 150 -18.17 11.89 8.18
CA TYR A 150 -16.75 12.13 8.41
C TYR A 150 -16.27 13.42 7.74
N SER A 151 -15.53 14.22 8.50
CA SER A 151 -14.81 15.39 7.99
C SER A 151 -13.45 15.03 7.39
N VAL A 152 -12.87 13.92 7.87
CA VAL A 152 -11.60 13.36 7.38
C VAL A 152 -11.80 11.88 7.11
N THR A 153 -11.48 11.45 5.90
CA THR A 153 -11.63 10.06 5.41
C THR A 153 -10.36 9.23 5.54
N GLY A 154 -9.23 9.88 5.82
CA GLY A 154 -7.92 9.27 6.01
C GLY A 154 -6.83 10.33 6.18
N VAL A 155 -5.58 9.88 6.23
CA VAL A 155 -4.40 10.74 6.34
C VAL A 155 -3.38 10.31 5.29
N GLY A 156 -2.87 11.25 4.49
CA GLY A 156 -1.69 11.03 3.65
C GLY A 156 -0.43 11.39 4.40
N MET A 157 0.66 10.65 4.17
CA MET A 157 1.93 10.88 4.85
C MET A 157 3.13 10.63 3.94
N CYS A 158 4.21 11.33 4.22
CA CYS A 158 5.53 11.12 3.67
C CYS A 158 6.53 10.74 4.76
N VAL A 159 7.30 9.68 4.54
CA VAL A 159 8.34 9.19 5.48
C VAL A 159 9.65 8.88 4.78
N CYS A 160 10.74 8.81 5.55
CA CYS A 160 11.98 8.20 5.09
C CYS A 160 11.75 6.71 4.84
N ALA A 161 11.95 6.21 3.61
CA ALA A 161 11.81 4.78 3.37
C ALA A 161 12.92 3.94 4.05
N ARG A 162 14.10 4.54 4.33
CA ARG A 162 15.25 3.85 4.94
C ARG A 162 15.21 3.84 6.47
N HIS A 163 14.90 5.00 7.05
CA HIS A 163 14.90 5.22 8.50
C HIS A 163 13.52 5.08 9.13
N GLU A 164 12.46 5.09 8.31
CA GLU A 164 11.07 5.00 8.77
C GLU A 164 10.72 6.14 9.71
N MET A 165 11.04 7.36 9.29
CA MET A 165 10.84 8.59 10.06
C MET A 165 9.92 9.53 9.30
N VAL A 166 8.96 10.13 9.98
CA VAL A 166 7.98 11.03 9.36
C VAL A 166 8.64 12.36 9.03
N PHE A 167 8.42 12.86 7.81
CA PHE A 167 8.97 14.15 7.39
C PHE A 167 8.23 15.32 8.07
N PRO A 168 8.94 16.41 8.41
CA PRO A 168 8.30 17.65 8.84
C PRO A 168 7.32 18.15 7.76
N ASN A 169 6.14 18.58 8.19
CA ASN A 169 4.99 18.96 7.36
C ASN A 169 4.70 17.95 6.23
N GLY A 170 5.01 16.68 6.47
CA GLY A 170 4.82 15.57 5.55
C GLY A 170 3.51 14.83 5.79
N VAL A 171 2.58 15.36 6.57
CA VAL A 171 1.30 14.72 6.90
C VAL A 171 0.12 15.65 6.59
N GLY A 172 -0.92 15.13 5.94
CA GLY A 172 -2.12 15.90 5.64
C GLY A 172 -3.41 15.09 5.72
N ASP A 173 -4.47 15.71 6.23
CA ASP A 173 -5.80 15.11 6.26
C ASP A 173 -6.39 14.98 4.84
N LEU A 174 -7.10 13.87 4.60
CA LEU A 174 -7.75 13.55 3.34
C LEU A 174 -9.27 13.71 3.44
N GLN A 175 -9.86 14.58 2.62
CA GLN A 175 -11.31 14.88 2.69
C GLN A 175 -12.14 13.87 1.90
N LYS A 176 -11.58 13.26 0.85
CA LYS A 176 -12.23 12.19 0.09
C LYS A 176 -11.21 11.35 -0.64
N GLY A 177 -10.86 10.22 -0.04
CA GLY A 177 -9.87 9.30 -0.61
C GLY A 177 -8.52 9.98 -0.82
N GLU A 178 -7.66 9.31 -1.56
CA GLU A 178 -6.31 9.79 -1.87
C GLU A 178 -6.30 10.50 -3.22
N ARG A 179 -6.59 11.81 -3.22
CA ARG A 179 -6.55 12.62 -4.45
C ARG A 179 -5.13 13.10 -4.72
N TYR A 180 -4.78 13.26 -5.99
CA TYR A 180 -3.45 13.76 -6.35
C TYR A 180 -3.13 15.11 -5.73
N GLY A 181 -4.07 16.08 -5.70
CA GLY A 181 -3.77 17.37 -5.06
C GLY A 181 -3.48 17.29 -3.56
N ASN A 182 -4.06 16.32 -2.83
CA ASN A 182 -3.67 16.06 -1.44
C ASN A 182 -2.21 15.59 -1.37
N MET A 183 -1.87 14.56 -2.15
CA MET A 183 -0.55 13.93 -2.09
C MET A 183 0.55 14.81 -2.70
N ASP A 184 0.24 15.58 -3.74
CA ASP A 184 1.13 16.57 -4.35
C ASP A 184 1.50 17.65 -3.31
N TYR A 185 0.51 18.17 -2.58
CA TYR A 185 0.73 19.17 -1.53
C TYR A 185 1.57 18.58 -0.39
N ILE A 186 1.23 17.39 0.10
CA ILE A 186 1.96 16.71 1.19
C ILE A 186 3.41 16.44 0.80
N PHE A 187 3.64 15.92 -0.41
CA PHE A 187 4.97 15.64 -0.92
C PHE A 187 5.80 16.92 -1.10
N ALA A 188 5.22 17.95 -1.73
CA ALA A 188 5.91 19.22 -1.90
C ALA A 188 6.18 19.93 -0.57
N SER A 189 5.25 19.84 0.38
CA SER A 189 5.42 20.39 1.73
C SER A 189 6.59 19.73 2.45
N ALA A 190 6.72 18.40 2.40
CA ALA A 190 7.83 17.66 2.98
C ALA A 190 9.18 18.03 2.33
N LEU A 191 9.18 18.25 1.02
CA LEU A 191 10.37 18.60 0.24
C LEU A 191 10.90 20.01 0.49
N ARG A 192 10.11 20.92 1.10
CA ARG A 192 10.60 22.27 1.48
C ARG A 192 11.83 22.23 2.37
N TYR A 193 12.01 21.14 3.10
CA TYR A 193 13.07 20.95 4.09
C TYR A 193 14.22 20.07 3.60
N VAL A 194 14.20 19.72 2.31
CA VAL A 194 15.20 18.86 1.68
C VAL A 194 16.04 19.72 0.74
N ASP A 195 17.37 19.56 0.77
CA ASP A 195 18.25 20.25 -0.19
C ASP A 195 17.88 19.82 -1.62
N ARG A 196 17.62 20.81 -2.47
CA ARG A 196 17.10 20.66 -3.83
C ARG A 196 18.10 20.01 -4.79
N ARG A 197 19.37 19.87 -4.40
CA ARG A 197 20.44 19.20 -5.15
C ARG A 197 20.52 17.70 -4.85
N LEU A 198 19.80 17.22 -3.83
CA LEU A 198 19.79 15.79 -3.49
C LEU A 198 19.04 15.00 -4.55
N ARG A 199 19.58 13.82 -4.86
CA ARG A 199 18.85 12.80 -5.62
C ARG A 199 17.80 12.18 -4.72
N ILE A 200 16.58 12.02 -5.22
CA ILE A 200 15.43 11.57 -4.43
C ILE A 200 14.83 10.33 -5.08
N PHE A 201 14.60 9.29 -4.30
CA PHE A 201 13.76 8.17 -4.66
C PHE A 201 12.37 8.41 -4.07
N ALA A 202 11.41 8.71 -4.93
CA ALA A 202 10.01 8.90 -4.55
C ALA A 202 9.27 7.57 -4.72
N SER A 203 9.11 6.86 -3.61
CA SER A 203 8.43 5.57 -3.51
C SER A 203 6.95 5.78 -3.24
N TYR A 204 6.10 5.27 -4.13
CA TYR A 204 4.65 5.35 -4.00
C TYR A 204 3.98 4.20 -4.74
N ASP A 205 2.93 3.60 -4.16
CA ASP A 205 2.19 2.48 -4.76
C ASP A 205 1.79 2.74 -6.20
N ILE A 206 1.28 3.93 -6.46
CA ILE A 206 0.83 4.34 -7.79
C ILE A 206 1.80 5.32 -8.45
N ALA A 207 3.09 5.26 -8.12
CA ALA A 207 4.10 6.15 -8.71
C ALA A 207 4.06 6.19 -10.24
N CYS A 208 3.77 5.06 -10.89
CA CYS A 208 3.67 4.97 -12.35
C CYS A 208 2.49 5.76 -12.96
N GLN A 209 1.46 6.05 -12.17
CA GLN A 209 0.32 6.89 -12.57
C GLN A 209 0.52 8.32 -12.08
N TRP A 210 0.89 8.48 -10.82
CA TRP A 210 1.04 9.77 -10.15
C TRP A 210 2.11 10.65 -10.81
N SER A 211 3.23 10.07 -11.26
CA SER A 211 4.36 10.81 -11.85
C SER A 211 4.08 11.43 -13.23
N GLN A 212 3.12 10.91 -14.01
CA GLN A 212 2.96 11.27 -15.43
C GLN A 212 2.72 12.76 -15.67
N ASN A 213 1.85 13.36 -14.85
CA ASN A 213 1.52 14.80 -14.93
C ASN A 213 1.96 15.56 -13.68
N LEU A 214 2.96 15.03 -12.96
CA LEU A 214 3.36 15.61 -11.69
C LEU A 214 3.98 16.99 -11.88
N ARG A 215 4.75 17.20 -12.95
CA ARG A 215 5.39 18.49 -13.26
C ARG A 215 4.36 19.62 -13.34
N GLU A 216 3.32 19.44 -14.14
CA GLU A 216 2.28 20.43 -14.36
C GLU A 216 1.49 20.69 -13.07
N ARG A 217 1.25 19.64 -12.27
CA ARG A 217 0.54 19.78 -10.99
C ARG A 217 1.39 20.51 -9.95
N LEU A 218 2.69 20.22 -9.85
CA LEU A 218 3.61 20.90 -8.92
C LEU A 218 3.73 22.40 -9.23
N GLN A 219 3.72 22.79 -10.53
CA GLN A 219 3.75 24.20 -10.93
C GLN A 219 2.51 24.99 -10.49
N ARG A 220 1.36 24.31 -10.37
CA ARG A 220 0.09 24.92 -9.93
C ARG A 220 -0.04 25.01 -8.41
N LEU A 221 0.91 24.47 -7.65
CA LEU A 221 0.86 24.54 -6.18
C LEU A 221 0.94 25.99 -5.69
N PRO A 222 0.39 26.29 -4.49
CA PRO A 222 0.48 27.61 -3.88
C PRO A 222 1.94 28.05 -3.67
N PRO A 223 2.25 29.36 -3.72
CA PRO A 223 3.62 29.86 -3.56
C PRO A 223 4.36 29.34 -2.33
N LEU A 224 3.64 29.15 -1.21
CA LEU A 224 4.19 28.63 0.06
C LEU A 224 4.95 27.30 -0.10
N ILE A 225 4.47 26.43 -0.96
CA ILE A 225 5.03 25.08 -1.18
C ILE A 225 5.39 24.85 -2.66
N ARG A 226 5.40 25.91 -3.47
CA ARG A 226 5.77 25.81 -4.88
C ARG A 226 7.27 25.62 -4.95
N LEU A 227 7.67 24.45 -5.42
CA LEU A 227 9.07 24.07 -5.47
C LEU A 227 9.61 24.17 -6.89
N ASP A 228 10.76 24.81 -7.02
CA ASP A 228 11.58 24.79 -8.22
C ASP A 228 12.50 23.55 -8.18
N ILE A 229 11.90 22.36 -8.34
CA ILE A 229 12.64 21.10 -8.29
C ILE A 229 13.23 20.79 -9.66
N ILE A 230 14.48 20.34 -9.66
CA ILE A 230 15.05 19.65 -10.82
C ILE A 230 14.48 18.22 -10.83
N LEU A 231 13.32 18.03 -11.47
CA LEU A 231 12.65 16.72 -11.54
C LEU A 231 13.57 15.58 -12.04
N LYS A 232 14.64 15.89 -12.80
CA LYS A 232 15.67 14.94 -13.21
C LYS A 232 16.43 14.29 -12.04
N LEU A 233 16.39 14.90 -10.86
CA LEU A 233 16.96 14.35 -9.63
C LEU A 233 15.99 13.42 -8.88
N ILE A 234 14.73 13.32 -9.32
CA ILE A 234 13.73 12.43 -8.72
C ILE A 234 13.59 11.17 -9.57
N ARG A 235 13.86 10.02 -8.95
CA ARG A 235 13.53 8.70 -9.48
C ARG A 235 12.25 8.20 -8.82
N PHE A 236 11.21 7.99 -9.62
CA PHE A 236 9.97 7.39 -9.14
C PHE A 236 10.12 5.88 -9.07
N VAL A 237 9.69 5.29 -7.96
CA VAL A 237 9.75 3.86 -7.72
C VAL A 237 8.48 3.39 -7.03
N ILE A 238 8.19 2.10 -7.12
CA ILE A 238 7.08 1.47 -6.42
C ILE A 238 7.67 0.50 -5.37
N PRO A 239 7.15 0.48 -4.13
CA PRO A 239 7.61 -0.43 -3.09
C PRO A 239 7.68 -1.90 -3.55
N LYS A 240 8.64 -2.67 -3.01
CA LYS A 240 8.96 -4.04 -3.48
C LYS A 240 7.79 -5.03 -3.35
N MET A 241 6.85 -4.82 -2.43
CA MET A 241 5.64 -5.62 -2.33
C MET A 241 4.64 -5.20 -3.40
N HIS A 242 4.38 -3.90 -3.51
CA HIS A 242 3.33 -3.33 -4.35
C HIS A 242 3.63 -3.48 -5.84
N ILE A 243 4.90 -3.32 -6.25
CA ILE A 243 5.31 -3.37 -7.67
C ILE A 243 4.89 -4.66 -8.38
N LYS A 244 4.80 -5.78 -7.64
CA LYS A 244 4.40 -7.10 -8.16
C LYS A 244 2.95 -7.14 -8.62
N GLY A 245 2.11 -6.24 -8.09
CA GLY A 245 0.72 -6.08 -8.52
C GLY A 245 0.57 -5.31 -9.84
N HIS A 246 1.65 -4.69 -10.32
CA HIS A 246 1.64 -3.86 -11.52
C HIS A 246 1.98 -4.66 -12.78
N THR A 247 1.74 -4.06 -13.94
CA THR A 247 2.11 -4.64 -15.24
C THR A 247 3.62 -4.83 -15.34
N LEU A 248 4.06 -5.71 -16.24
CA LEU A 248 5.49 -5.93 -16.46
C LEU A 248 6.25 -4.64 -16.80
N ALA A 249 5.66 -3.77 -17.62
CA ALA A 249 6.26 -2.46 -17.93
C ALA A 249 6.53 -1.65 -16.65
N CYS A 250 5.59 -1.62 -15.71
CA CYS A 250 5.81 -0.97 -14.41
C CYS A 250 6.91 -1.67 -13.61
N GLN A 251 6.89 -3.01 -13.57
CA GLN A 251 7.90 -3.81 -12.85
C GLN A 251 9.31 -3.58 -13.37
N LEU A 252 9.46 -3.26 -14.65
CA LEU A 252 10.77 -2.94 -15.21
C LEU A 252 11.13 -1.48 -14.96
N LEU A 253 10.21 -0.54 -15.15
CA LEU A 253 10.51 0.90 -15.07
C LEU A 253 10.58 1.47 -13.65
N PHE A 254 9.81 0.94 -12.70
CA PHE A 254 9.63 1.52 -11.36
C PHE A 254 10.12 0.60 -10.24
N SER A 255 10.77 -0.52 -10.55
CA SER A 255 11.26 -1.45 -9.52
C SER A 255 12.49 -0.91 -8.82
N LEU A 256 12.43 -0.88 -7.48
CA LEU A 256 13.57 -0.62 -6.61
C LEU A 256 14.73 -1.60 -6.82
N TYR A 257 14.48 -2.82 -7.29
CA TYR A 257 15.54 -3.79 -7.57
C TYR A 257 16.40 -3.40 -8.78
N LEU A 258 15.82 -2.67 -9.72
CA LEU A 258 16.48 -2.26 -10.96
C LEU A 258 16.90 -0.79 -10.91
N ALA A 259 16.51 -0.03 -9.88
CA ALA A 259 16.88 1.37 -9.77
C ALA A 259 18.32 1.49 -9.24
N ALA A 260 19.23 1.98 -10.09
CA ALA A 260 20.62 2.24 -9.73
C ALA A 260 20.71 3.10 -8.46
N GLY A 261 21.44 2.62 -7.46
CA GLY A 261 21.55 3.26 -6.15
C GLY A 261 20.43 2.93 -5.16
N GLY A 262 19.43 2.11 -5.54
CA GLY A 262 18.30 1.66 -4.70
C GLY A 262 18.65 0.67 -3.58
N ALA A 263 19.78 -0.03 -3.74
CA ALA A 263 20.30 -1.02 -2.80
C ALA A 263 19.22 -2.02 -2.31
N GLN A 264 19.27 -2.43 -1.04
CA GLN A 264 18.28 -3.34 -0.44
C GLN A 264 17.08 -2.63 0.21
N THR A 265 16.83 -1.36 -0.11
CA THR A 265 15.65 -0.63 0.39
C THR A 265 14.35 -1.30 -0.11
N ASP A 266 13.34 -1.43 0.76
CA ASP A 266 12.06 -2.08 0.41
C ASP A 266 10.95 -1.11 -0.01
N GLY A 267 10.97 0.12 0.49
CA GLY A 267 9.90 1.10 0.26
C GLY A 267 8.68 0.91 1.16
N GLU A 268 8.68 -0.10 2.05
CA GLU A 268 7.54 -0.55 2.85
C GLU A 268 7.52 0.05 4.27
N GLY A 269 8.44 0.99 4.54
CA GLY A 269 8.61 1.61 5.85
C GLY A 269 7.36 2.35 6.34
N ILE A 270 6.59 2.93 5.42
CA ILE A 270 5.37 3.68 5.74
C ILE A 270 4.25 2.77 6.28
N GLU A 271 4.12 1.55 5.76
CA GLU A 271 3.16 0.56 6.25
C GLU A 271 3.48 0.10 7.67
N ARG A 272 4.77 -0.02 8.00
CA ARG A 272 5.21 -0.29 9.38
C ARG A 272 4.88 0.86 10.32
N MET A 273 4.98 2.11 9.84
CA MET A 273 4.55 3.29 10.61
C MET A 273 3.03 3.28 10.85
N TRP A 274 2.24 2.89 9.83
CA TRP A 274 0.80 2.72 9.99
C TRP A 274 0.43 1.64 11.00
N ALA A 275 1.14 0.51 11.00
CA ALA A 275 0.93 -0.53 11.99
C ALA A 275 1.09 -0.01 13.43
N LEU A 276 2.06 0.89 13.67
CA LEU A 276 2.30 1.50 14.99
C LEU A 276 1.21 2.50 15.38
N ILE A 277 0.79 3.38 14.46
CA ILE A 277 -0.23 4.41 14.76
C ILE A 277 -1.65 3.84 14.84
N ASN A 278 -1.90 2.67 14.26
CA ASN A 278 -3.23 2.05 14.22
C ASN A 278 -3.84 1.81 15.63
N GLY A 279 -3.01 1.72 16.67
CA GLY A 279 -3.46 1.58 18.07
C GLY A 279 -4.31 2.76 18.58
N ILE A 280 -4.14 3.96 18.01
CA ILE A 280 -4.84 5.18 18.46
C ILE A 280 -5.91 5.66 17.46
N VAL A 281 -6.21 4.86 16.44
CA VAL A 281 -7.22 5.21 15.43
C VAL A 281 -8.61 5.43 16.05
N THR A 282 -8.97 4.66 17.07
CA THR A 282 -10.29 4.76 17.72
C THR A 282 -10.40 6.00 18.60
N SER A 283 -9.36 6.33 19.36
CA SER A 283 -9.34 7.50 20.24
C SER A 283 -9.32 8.81 19.44
N THR A 284 -8.53 8.87 18.36
CA THR A 284 -8.42 10.06 17.50
C THR A 284 -9.65 10.32 16.63
N ARG A 285 -10.52 9.31 16.42
CA ARG A 285 -11.68 9.41 15.52
C ARG A 285 -12.73 10.42 15.99
N SER A 286 -12.90 10.56 17.29
CA SER A 286 -13.89 11.43 17.93
C SER A 286 -13.27 12.73 18.49
N CYS A 287 -12.02 13.02 18.14
CA CYS A 287 -11.36 14.26 18.52
C CYS A 287 -11.78 15.42 17.61
N GLY A 288 -11.78 16.64 18.16
CA GLY A 288 -11.80 17.84 17.35
C GLY A 288 -10.52 17.97 16.49
N PRO A 289 -10.52 18.85 15.47
CA PRO A 289 -9.43 18.91 14.50
C PRO A 289 -8.08 19.27 15.13
N GLY A 290 -8.01 20.29 15.98
CA GLY A 290 -6.77 20.71 16.64
C GLY A 290 -6.26 19.67 17.63
N SER A 291 -7.13 19.19 18.51
CA SER A 291 -6.77 18.17 19.50
C SER A 291 -6.27 16.88 18.85
N ARG A 292 -6.86 16.48 17.70
CA ARG A 292 -6.41 15.31 16.94
C ARG A 292 -5.03 15.53 16.32
N ALA A 293 -4.81 16.67 15.68
CA ALA A 293 -3.53 16.98 15.03
C ALA A 293 -2.39 16.96 16.06
N ASP A 294 -2.57 17.66 17.18
CA ASP A 294 -1.57 17.70 18.26
C ASP A 294 -1.28 16.31 18.84
N GLN A 295 -2.33 15.49 19.03
CA GLN A 295 -2.16 14.12 19.53
C GLN A 295 -1.37 13.25 18.55
N LEU A 296 -1.64 13.36 17.26
CA LEU A 296 -0.94 12.58 16.24
C LEU A 296 0.51 13.05 16.07
N ASP A 297 0.77 14.36 16.07
CA ASP A 297 2.12 14.92 16.04
C ASP A 297 2.97 14.43 17.22
N ASP A 298 2.40 14.41 18.43
CA ASP A 298 3.03 13.84 19.63
C ASP A 298 3.46 12.37 19.44
N HIS A 299 2.56 11.54 18.89
CA HIS A 299 2.88 10.13 18.64
C HIS A 299 3.96 9.95 17.58
N TRP A 300 3.91 10.70 16.47
CA TRP A 300 4.97 10.63 15.46
C TRP A 300 6.30 11.18 15.97
N SER A 301 6.28 12.19 16.83
CA SER A 301 7.47 12.70 17.51
C SER A 301 8.16 11.61 18.32
N PHE A 302 7.39 10.93 19.17
CA PHE A 302 7.90 9.80 19.94
C PHE A 302 8.40 8.65 19.05
N LEU A 303 7.68 8.31 17.98
CA LEU A 303 8.11 7.26 17.06
C LEU A 303 9.41 7.63 16.36
N ASN A 304 9.57 8.87 15.90
CA ASN A 304 10.80 9.38 15.32
C ASN A 304 11.95 9.37 16.35
N TRP A 305 11.73 9.85 17.57
CA TRP A 305 12.73 9.79 18.65
C TRP A 305 13.18 8.34 18.91
N LYS A 306 12.23 7.41 19.03
CA LYS A 306 12.53 5.98 19.24
C LYS A 306 13.36 5.40 18.08
N LYS A 307 13.08 5.81 16.83
CA LYS A 307 13.86 5.41 15.65
C LYS A 307 15.27 6.01 15.69
N LEU A 308 15.40 7.28 16.06
CA LEU A 308 16.67 8.00 16.19
C LEU A 308 17.58 7.33 17.23
N VAL A 309 17.08 7.10 18.44
CA VAL A 309 17.83 6.43 19.52
C VAL A 309 18.20 4.99 19.14
N GLY A 310 17.33 4.29 18.40
CA GLY A 310 17.58 2.95 17.91
C GLY A 310 18.50 2.87 16.67
N LEU A 311 18.81 4.00 16.05
CA LEU A 311 19.48 4.05 14.74
C LEU A 311 20.89 3.42 14.77
N PRO A 312 21.76 3.66 15.78
CA PRO A 312 23.09 3.05 15.80
C PRO A 312 23.06 1.53 15.81
N ALA A 313 22.20 0.93 16.63
CA ALA A 313 22.04 -0.51 16.72
C ALA A 313 21.45 -1.10 15.43
N LEU A 314 20.49 -0.41 14.80
CA LEU A 314 19.90 -0.80 13.52
C LEU A 314 20.94 -0.78 12.40
N LEU A 315 21.71 0.31 12.28
CA LEU A 315 22.74 0.48 11.26
C LEU A 315 23.84 -0.56 11.40
N ARG A 316 24.31 -0.83 12.63
CA ARG A 316 25.31 -1.88 12.87
C ARG A 316 24.82 -3.25 12.42
N ARG A 317 23.60 -3.63 12.80
CA ARG A 317 23.00 -4.91 12.38
C ARG A 317 22.86 -5.01 10.87
N ARG A 318 22.42 -3.93 10.21
CA ARG A 318 22.29 -3.88 8.75
C ARG A 318 23.64 -3.97 8.04
N LEU A 319 24.68 -3.33 8.58
CA LEU A 319 26.04 -3.41 8.05
C LEU A 319 26.60 -4.83 8.14
N ASP A 320 26.45 -5.49 9.30
CA ASP A 320 26.92 -6.87 9.49
C ASP A 320 26.21 -7.83 8.52
N ALA A 321 24.89 -7.69 8.34
CA ALA A 321 24.14 -8.46 7.35
C ALA A 321 24.55 -8.14 5.90
N ALA A 322 24.78 -6.86 5.58
CA ALA A 322 25.19 -6.44 4.25
C ALA A 322 26.56 -7.00 3.85
N ARG A 323 27.50 -7.12 4.79
CA ARG A 323 28.82 -7.73 4.53
C ARG A 323 28.71 -9.20 4.15
N ILE A 324 27.87 -9.95 4.88
CA ILE A 324 27.64 -11.38 4.61
C ILE A 324 26.99 -11.55 3.23
N GLU A 325 25.96 -10.76 2.94
CA GLU A 325 25.26 -10.85 1.66
C GLU A 325 26.12 -10.34 0.49
N LEU A 326 26.95 -9.32 0.68
CA LEU A 326 27.87 -8.84 -0.36
C LEU A 326 28.80 -9.96 -0.82
N ALA A 327 29.46 -10.67 0.12
CA ALA A 327 30.35 -11.78 -0.22
C ALA A 327 29.65 -12.87 -1.04
N LYS A 328 28.41 -13.24 -0.65
CA LYS A 328 27.60 -14.23 -1.39
C LYS A 328 27.24 -13.75 -2.79
N GLN A 329 26.86 -12.48 -2.94
CA GLN A 329 26.47 -11.92 -4.23
C GLN A 329 27.68 -11.73 -5.16
N GLU A 330 28.83 -11.33 -4.62
CA GLU A 330 30.09 -11.21 -5.39
C GLU A 330 30.54 -12.57 -5.93
N GLU A 331 30.54 -13.61 -5.08
CA GLU A 331 30.86 -14.97 -5.52
C GLU A 331 29.95 -15.44 -6.65
N ALA A 332 28.63 -15.28 -6.49
CA ALA A 332 27.65 -15.65 -7.50
C ALA A 332 27.81 -14.83 -8.80
N PHE A 333 28.08 -13.52 -8.69
CA PHE A 333 28.27 -12.63 -9.82
C PHE A 333 29.53 -12.97 -10.61
N ILE A 334 30.65 -13.26 -9.93
CA ILE A 334 31.89 -13.70 -10.56
C ILE A 334 31.67 -15.03 -11.28
N ALA A 335 31.05 -16.01 -10.61
CA ALA A 335 30.75 -17.31 -11.22
C ALA A 335 29.90 -17.17 -12.48
N LEU A 336 28.83 -16.35 -12.43
CA LEU A 336 27.98 -16.08 -13.59
C LEU A 336 28.76 -15.38 -14.72
N THR A 337 29.59 -14.40 -14.38
CA THR A 337 30.41 -13.66 -15.34
C THR A 337 31.39 -14.58 -16.08
N VAL A 338 32.02 -15.51 -15.36
CA VAL A 338 32.93 -16.51 -15.95
C VAL A 338 32.16 -17.47 -16.86
N GLN A 339 31.02 -17.98 -16.40
CA GLN A 339 30.19 -18.93 -17.15
C GLN A 339 29.57 -18.33 -18.42
N GLN A 340 29.29 -17.02 -18.42
CA GLN A 340 28.59 -16.33 -19.50
C GLN A 340 29.49 -15.33 -20.23
N LYS A 341 30.81 -15.55 -20.22
CA LYS A 341 31.83 -14.60 -20.70
C LYS A 341 31.55 -14.02 -22.09
N GLU A 342 30.99 -14.82 -22.99
CA GLU A 342 30.65 -14.40 -24.36
C GLU A 342 29.53 -13.33 -24.39
N HIS A 343 28.58 -13.40 -23.46
CA HIS A 343 27.43 -12.48 -23.38
C HIS A 343 27.68 -11.26 -22.49
N VAL A 344 28.67 -11.30 -21.60
CA VAL A 344 28.98 -10.21 -20.65
C VAL A 344 29.10 -8.84 -21.33
N PRO A 345 29.82 -8.66 -22.46
CA PRO A 345 29.94 -7.34 -23.09
C PRO A 345 28.62 -6.76 -23.61
N GLU A 346 27.68 -7.62 -24.01
CA GLU A 346 26.34 -7.20 -24.44
C GLU A 346 25.46 -6.83 -23.25
N TRP A 347 25.44 -7.68 -22.22
CA TRP A 347 24.64 -7.44 -21.02
C TRP A 347 25.11 -6.21 -20.25
N GLN A 348 26.42 -6.01 -20.14
CA GLN A 348 26.98 -4.84 -19.48
C GLN A 348 26.55 -3.55 -20.19
N ARG A 349 26.66 -3.49 -21.53
CA ARG A 349 26.15 -2.35 -22.31
C ARG A 349 24.64 -2.15 -22.10
N SER A 350 23.88 -3.23 -22.00
CA SER A 350 22.43 -3.15 -21.76
C SER A 350 22.10 -2.58 -20.38
N VAL A 351 22.87 -2.96 -19.34
CA VAL A 351 22.73 -2.41 -17.99
C VAL A 351 23.13 -0.95 -17.94
N GLU A 352 24.28 -0.59 -18.51
CA GLU A 352 24.76 0.80 -18.56
C GLU A 352 23.77 1.72 -19.31
N ALA A 353 23.24 1.25 -20.44
CA ALA A 353 22.21 1.97 -21.19
C ALA A 353 20.90 2.12 -20.39
N TYR A 354 20.55 1.11 -19.60
CA TYR A 354 19.35 1.14 -18.76
C TYR A 354 19.50 2.06 -17.53
N GLU A 355 20.69 2.11 -16.93
CA GLU A 355 21.00 2.97 -15.78
C GLU A 355 21.33 4.42 -16.16
N ALA A 356 21.57 4.69 -17.44
CA ALA A 356 21.87 6.02 -17.94
C ALA A 356 20.75 7.03 -17.59
N PRO A 357 21.11 8.29 -17.25
CA PRO A 357 20.12 9.32 -16.94
C PRO A 357 19.18 9.57 -18.12
N VAL A 358 17.88 9.54 -17.88
CA VAL A 358 16.87 9.77 -18.92
C VAL A 358 16.44 11.23 -18.89
N VAL A 359 16.58 11.90 -20.05
CA VAL A 359 16.42 13.35 -20.17
C VAL A 359 14.99 13.82 -19.87
N ASP A 360 13.98 12.97 -20.11
CA ASP A 360 12.55 13.32 -20.00
C ASP A 360 11.75 12.49 -18.98
N GLY A 361 12.42 11.92 -17.97
CA GLY A 361 11.74 11.38 -16.78
C GLY A 361 11.05 10.02 -16.94
N VAL A 362 11.01 9.43 -18.14
CA VAL A 362 10.59 8.04 -18.35
C VAL A 362 11.63 7.32 -19.19
N ALA A 363 12.41 6.43 -18.57
CA ALA A 363 13.30 5.54 -19.31
C ALA A 363 12.49 4.83 -20.40
N PRO A 364 12.93 4.83 -21.67
CA PRO A 364 12.31 3.94 -22.64
C PRO A 364 12.37 2.52 -22.06
N PRO A 365 11.26 1.78 -22.08
CA PRO A 365 11.23 0.47 -21.48
C PRO A 365 12.31 -0.42 -22.13
N PRO A 366 12.98 -1.29 -21.36
CA PRO A 366 14.01 -2.19 -21.87
C PRO A 366 13.54 -2.89 -23.15
N GLU A 367 14.47 -3.20 -24.05
CA GLU A 367 14.16 -3.86 -25.33
C GLU A 367 13.40 -5.19 -25.14
N SER A 368 13.55 -5.85 -23.98
CA SER A 368 12.76 -7.02 -23.56
C SER A 368 11.26 -6.74 -23.36
N VAL A 369 10.84 -5.50 -23.07
CA VAL A 369 9.43 -5.08 -23.06
C VAL A 369 8.92 -4.87 -24.48
N ARG A 370 9.78 -4.35 -25.37
CA ARG A 370 9.46 -4.28 -26.80
C ARG A 370 9.33 -5.68 -27.38
N SER A 371 10.15 -6.65 -26.96
CA SER A 371 10.09 -8.04 -27.45
C SER A 371 8.96 -8.88 -26.83
N GLN A 372 8.49 -8.59 -25.61
CA GLN A 372 7.24 -9.14 -25.06
C GLN A 372 5.97 -8.47 -25.62
N ASN A 373 6.15 -7.38 -26.36
CA ASN A 373 5.24 -6.87 -27.38
C ASN A 373 5.79 -7.19 -28.79
N PRO A 374 5.97 -8.47 -29.20
CA PRO A 374 6.52 -8.79 -30.52
C PRO A 374 5.56 -8.42 -31.68
N GLY A 375 4.49 -7.70 -31.38
CA GLY A 375 3.66 -6.97 -32.33
C GLY A 375 3.19 -5.68 -31.68
N GLY A 376 4.04 -4.66 -31.64
CA GLY A 376 3.70 -3.26 -31.31
C GLY A 376 2.75 -2.62 -32.32
N THR A 377 1.86 -3.41 -32.92
CA THR A 377 0.91 -3.04 -33.98
C THR A 377 -0.54 -3.01 -33.48
N GLY A 378 -0.79 -3.22 -32.19
CA GLY A 378 -2.15 -3.23 -31.61
C GLY A 378 -2.37 -2.13 -30.59
N MET A 379 -3.42 -1.33 -30.78
CA MET A 379 -3.91 -0.33 -29.82
C MET A 379 -4.40 -1.00 -28.53
N THR A 380 -4.15 -0.37 -27.37
CA THR A 380 -4.75 -0.76 -26.09
C THR A 380 -6.25 -0.46 -26.07
N GLU A 381 -7.03 -1.13 -25.21
CA GLU A 381 -8.48 -0.83 -25.10
C GLU A 381 -8.74 0.65 -24.79
N LYS A 382 -7.91 1.26 -23.95
CA LYS A 382 -8.00 2.69 -23.66
C LYS A 382 -7.74 3.54 -24.90
N GLU A 383 -6.69 3.26 -25.66
CA GLU A 383 -6.38 3.98 -26.90
C GLU A 383 -7.47 3.78 -27.96
N VAL A 384 -8.02 2.57 -28.10
CA VAL A 384 -9.17 2.28 -28.97
C VAL A 384 -10.38 3.11 -28.54
N ARG A 385 -10.72 3.14 -27.24
CA ARG A 385 -11.82 3.96 -26.72
C ARG A 385 -11.59 5.44 -26.98
N GLU A 386 -10.37 5.95 -26.78
CA GLU A 386 -10.03 7.35 -27.09
C GLU A 386 -10.13 7.66 -28.59
N THR A 387 -9.74 6.71 -29.44
CA THR A 387 -9.82 6.86 -30.89
C THR A 387 -11.28 6.95 -31.33
N PHE A 388 -12.14 6.05 -30.85
CA PHE A 388 -13.58 6.12 -31.14
C PHE A 388 -14.23 7.41 -30.63
N VAL A 389 -13.86 7.88 -29.44
CA VAL A 389 -14.37 9.16 -28.93
C VAL A 389 -13.94 10.34 -29.82
N ARG A 390 -12.71 10.32 -30.36
CA ARG A 390 -12.25 11.35 -31.30
C ARG A 390 -12.97 11.26 -32.64
N GLU A 391 -13.16 10.05 -33.18
CA GLU A 391 -13.89 9.82 -34.43
C GLU A 391 -15.35 10.27 -34.31
N GLU A 392 -16.05 9.89 -33.25
CA GLU A 392 -17.42 10.31 -32.93
C GLU A 392 -17.53 11.83 -32.69
N ALA A 393 -16.45 12.50 -32.29
CA ALA A 393 -16.42 13.96 -32.14
C ALA A 393 -16.17 14.70 -33.47
N GLN A 394 -15.58 14.03 -34.46
CA GLN A 394 -15.33 14.55 -35.81
C GLN A 394 -16.48 14.27 -36.78
N GLU A 395 -17.36 13.31 -36.47
CA GLU A 395 -18.59 13.10 -37.24
C GLU A 395 -19.50 14.33 -37.18
N SER A 396 -19.82 14.89 -38.35
CA SER A 396 -20.78 16.02 -38.47
C SER A 396 -22.25 15.59 -38.40
N ALA A 397 -22.50 14.29 -38.21
CA ALA A 397 -23.86 13.75 -38.11
C ALA A 397 -24.54 14.21 -36.81
N PRO A 398 -25.83 14.56 -36.85
CA PRO A 398 -26.57 14.94 -35.65
C PRO A 398 -26.57 13.77 -34.65
N LYS A 399 -26.25 14.05 -33.38
CA LYS A 399 -26.29 13.05 -32.30
C LYS A 399 -27.74 12.63 -32.06
N ILE A 400 -28.12 11.49 -32.62
CA ILE A 400 -29.48 10.93 -32.52
C ILE A 400 -29.79 10.42 -31.10
N HIS A 401 -28.75 10.06 -30.33
CA HIS A 401 -28.88 9.45 -29.00
C HIS A 401 -27.97 10.12 -27.96
N ALA A 402 -28.40 10.07 -26.69
CA ALA A 402 -27.65 10.64 -25.56
C ALA A 402 -26.39 9.84 -25.17
N VAL A 403 -26.35 8.55 -25.51
CA VAL A 403 -25.19 7.67 -25.36
C VAL A 403 -24.51 7.57 -26.74
N SER A 404 -23.20 7.37 -26.81
CA SER A 404 -22.54 7.11 -28.10
C SER A 404 -22.46 5.60 -28.37
N PRO A 405 -22.37 5.15 -29.64
CA PRO A 405 -22.20 3.73 -29.97
C PRO A 405 -21.02 3.09 -29.25
N SER A 406 -19.87 3.78 -29.15
CA SER A 406 -18.70 3.29 -28.41
C SER A 406 -18.97 3.17 -26.90
N ALA A 407 -19.65 4.15 -26.30
CA ALA A 407 -20.05 4.11 -24.89
C ALA A 407 -21.07 3.01 -24.61
N PHE A 408 -21.97 2.73 -25.55
CA PHE A 408 -22.91 1.61 -25.48
C PHE A 408 -22.17 0.28 -25.43
N VAL A 409 -21.27 0.00 -26.37
CA VAL A 409 -20.48 -1.25 -26.36
C VAL A 409 -19.65 -1.36 -25.08
N ALA A 410 -18.99 -0.28 -24.65
CA ALA A 410 -18.20 -0.26 -23.42
C ALA A 410 -19.05 -0.59 -22.17
N PHE A 411 -20.26 -0.04 -22.06
CA PHE A 411 -21.15 -0.31 -20.94
C PHE A 411 -21.58 -1.78 -20.90
N GLY A 412 -21.87 -2.39 -22.06
CA GLY A 412 -22.17 -3.81 -22.16
C GLY A 412 -21.03 -4.71 -21.68
N LEU A 413 -19.78 -4.37 -22.04
CA LEU A 413 -18.58 -5.07 -21.57
C LEU A 413 -18.35 -4.90 -20.07
N ASP A 414 -18.64 -3.72 -19.53
CA ASP A 414 -18.55 -3.47 -18.10
C ASP A 414 -19.54 -4.34 -17.31
N ILE A 415 -20.76 -4.55 -17.83
CA ILE A 415 -21.74 -5.46 -17.21
C ILE A 415 -21.27 -6.91 -17.31
N GLU A 416 -20.71 -7.33 -18.44
CA GLU A 416 -20.16 -8.69 -18.59
C GLU A 416 -19.03 -8.93 -17.57
N ASP A 417 -18.12 -7.98 -17.39
CA ASP A 417 -17.08 -8.06 -16.37
C ASP A 417 -17.66 -8.03 -14.94
N GLN A 418 -18.77 -7.33 -14.69
CA GLN A 418 -19.49 -7.42 -13.41
C GLN A 418 -20.05 -8.83 -13.18
N GLN A 419 -20.72 -9.43 -14.16
CA GLN A 419 -21.27 -10.80 -14.05
C GLN A 419 -20.17 -11.81 -13.73
N ARG A 420 -19.04 -11.75 -14.44
CA ARG A 420 -17.91 -12.65 -14.19
C ARG A 420 -17.31 -12.48 -12.79
N ARG A 421 -17.21 -11.24 -12.29
CA ARG A 421 -16.75 -10.97 -10.90
C ARG A 421 -17.72 -11.56 -9.87
N ILE A 422 -19.03 -11.46 -10.12
CA ILE A 422 -20.06 -12.04 -9.26
C ILE A 422 -19.96 -13.57 -9.26
N CYS A 423 -19.74 -14.23 -10.40
CA CYS A 423 -19.50 -15.68 -10.45
C CYS A 423 -18.38 -16.12 -9.50
N VAL A 424 -17.23 -15.43 -9.57
CA VAL A 424 -16.08 -15.74 -8.70
C VAL A 424 -16.42 -15.51 -7.22
N GLU A 425 -17.09 -14.41 -6.90
CA GLU A 425 -17.46 -14.14 -5.51
C GLU A 425 -18.52 -15.12 -5.00
N ALA A 426 -19.45 -15.55 -5.84
CA ALA A 426 -20.44 -16.57 -5.51
C ALA A 426 -19.76 -17.92 -5.21
N GLU A 427 -18.74 -18.30 -5.98
CA GLU A 427 -17.91 -19.48 -5.68
C GLU A 427 -17.16 -19.33 -4.35
N LEU A 428 -16.56 -18.17 -4.09
CA LEU A 428 -15.87 -17.89 -2.82
C LEU A 428 -16.82 -17.88 -1.62
N HIS A 429 -18.05 -17.39 -1.80
CA HIS A 429 -19.11 -17.39 -0.79
C HIS A 429 -19.57 -18.82 -0.48
N LYS A 430 -19.80 -19.66 -1.50
CA LYS A 430 -20.08 -21.10 -1.33
C LYS A 430 -18.95 -21.81 -0.57
N ALA A 431 -17.70 -21.39 -0.77
CA ALA A 431 -16.53 -21.91 -0.08
C ALA A 431 -16.28 -21.29 1.32
N GLY A 432 -17.21 -20.47 1.85
CA GLY A 432 -17.11 -19.85 3.18
C GLY A 432 -15.98 -18.82 3.33
N SER A 433 -15.42 -18.32 2.22
CA SER A 433 -14.23 -17.46 2.18
C SER A 433 -14.54 -15.97 1.99
N SER A 434 -15.82 -15.59 1.98
CA SER A 434 -16.30 -14.21 1.77
C SER A 434 -17.44 -13.82 2.71
N SER A 435 -17.64 -12.52 2.90
CA SER A 435 -18.76 -11.90 3.61
C SER A 435 -20.00 -11.84 2.70
N GLY A 436 -21.11 -12.47 3.10
CA GLY A 436 -22.34 -12.55 2.30
C GLY A 436 -22.97 -11.22 1.89
N ASN A 437 -22.75 -10.15 2.67
CA ASN A 437 -23.30 -8.82 2.35
C ASN A 437 -22.69 -8.24 1.06
N SER A 438 -21.42 -8.56 0.75
CA SER A 438 -20.77 -8.01 -0.46
C SER A 438 -21.33 -8.58 -1.75
N LEU A 439 -21.78 -9.85 -1.75
CA LEU A 439 -22.30 -10.51 -2.95
C LEU A 439 -23.69 -9.97 -3.32
N ALA A 440 -24.55 -9.77 -2.33
CA ALA A 440 -25.89 -9.22 -2.51
C ALA A 440 -25.84 -7.80 -3.10
N ASP A 441 -24.94 -6.95 -2.61
CA ASP A 441 -24.75 -5.59 -3.14
C ASP A 441 -24.25 -5.60 -4.59
N MET A 442 -23.33 -6.50 -4.93
CA MET A 442 -22.84 -6.64 -6.31
C MET A 442 -23.96 -7.11 -7.26
N ARG A 443 -24.77 -8.10 -6.87
CA ARG A 443 -25.93 -8.55 -7.68
C ARG A 443 -26.96 -7.44 -7.85
N ARG A 444 -27.25 -6.67 -6.79
CA ARG A 444 -28.19 -5.54 -6.86
C ARG A 444 -27.71 -4.47 -7.84
N LYS A 445 -26.43 -4.11 -7.80
CA LYS A 445 -25.84 -3.17 -8.77
C LYS A 445 -25.94 -3.71 -10.20
N CYS A 446 -25.52 -4.96 -10.42
CA CYS A 446 -25.53 -5.57 -11.75
C CYS A 446 -26.94 -5.63 -12.34
N ASN A 447 -27.96 -5.98 -11.54
CA ASN A 447 -29.36 -5.96 -11.97
C ASN A 447 -29.82 -4.56 -12.41
N LYS A 448 -29.42 -3.51 -11.70
CA LYS A 448 -29.74 -2.13 -12.08
C LYS A 448 -29.07 -1.72 -13.41
N ASP A 449 -27.80 -2.11 -13.58
CA ASP A 449 -27.07 -1.84 -14.82
C ASP A 449 -27.67 -2.63 -16.00
N GLN A 450 -28.10 -3.89 -15.78
CA GLN A 450 -28.81 -4.70 -16.76
C GLN A 450 -30.17 -4.11 -17.16
N GLN A 451 -30.92 -3.52 -16.23
CA GLN A 451 -32.16 -2.81 -16.58
C GLN A 451 -31.87 -1.64 -17.53
N SER A 452 -30.82 -0.86 -17.22
CA SER A 452 -30.36 0.24 -18.08
C SER A 452 -29.89 -0.28 -19.45
N TRP A 453 -29.22 -1.44 -19.49
CA TRP A 453 -28.80 -2.12 -20.71
C TRP A 453 -29.96 -2.49 -21.63
N ARG A 454 -31.06 -3.01 -21.09
CA ARG A 454 -32.25 -3.36 -21.88
C ARG A 454 -32.85 -2.16 -22.61
N LEU A 455 -32.85 -0.99 -21.98
CA LEU A 455 -33.31 0.26 -22.60
C LEU A 455 -32.39 0.68 -23.75
N LEU A 456 -31.08 0.52 -23.59
CA LEU A 456 -30.12 0.81 -24.65
C LEU A 456 -30.20 -0.20 -25.79
N LEU A 457 -30.44 -1.49 -25.52
CA LEU A 457 -30.67 -2.49 -26.56
C LEU A 457 -31.88 -2.13 -27.44
N ALA A 458 -32.96 -1.59 -26.88
CA ALA A 458 -34.10 -1.13 -27.65
C ALA A 458 -33.73 -0.03 -28.68
N THR A 459 -32.67 0.72 -28.40
CA THR A 459 -32.20 1.82 -29.24
C THR A 459 -31.16 1.36 -30.26
N TYR A 460 -30.12 0.62 -29.82
CA TYR A 460 -28.97 0.27 -30.67
C TYR A 460 -29.04 -1.13 -31.31
N SER A 461 -29.78 -2.07 -30.71
CA SER A 461 -29.95 -3.43 -31.26
C SER A 461 -31.32 -4.01 -30.92
N PRO A 462 -32.40 -3.53 -31.56
CA PRO A 462 -33.76 -4.02 -31.30
C PRO A 462 -33.90 -5.53 -31.51
N ALA A 463 -33.18 -6.09 -32.49
CA ALA A 463 -33.14 -7.53 -32.74
C ALA A 463 -32.57 -8.34 -31.56
N SER A 464 -31.54 -7.82 -30.88
CA SER A 464 -31.00 -8.44 -29.65
C SER A 464 -32.03 -8.44 -28.53
N LEU A 465 -32.80 -7.36 -28.38
CA LEU A 465 -33.88 -7.27 -27.39
C LEU A 465 -34.97 -8.30 -27.65
N VAL A 466 -35.42 -8.45 -28.91
CA VAL A 466 -36.42 -9.47 -29.29
C VAL A 466 -35.94 -10.88 -28.96
N ARG A 467 -34.69 -11.20 -29.30
CA ARG A 467 -34.09 -12.52 -28.98
C ARG A 467 -33.97 -12.76 -27.48
N MET A 468 -33.63 -11.73 -26.71
CA MET A 468 -33.53 -11.82 -25.26
C MET A 468 -34.90 -12.01 -24.61
N THR A 469 -35.94 -11.31 -25.07
CA THR A 469 -37.32 -11.51 -24.61
C THR A 469 -37.84 -12.89 -24.99
N ALA A 470 -37.53 -13.38 -26.19
CA ALA A 470 -37.88 -14.73 -26.64
C ALA A 470 -37.17 -15.84 -25.85
N ALA A 471 -36.01 -15.57 -25.26
CA ALA A 471 -35.29 -16.53 -24.40
C ALA A 471 -35.98 -16.79 -23.05
N ASN A 472 -37.04 -16.04 -22.71
CA ASN A 472 -37.92 -16.23 -21.55
C ASN A 472 -37.18 -16.49 -20.21
N VAL A 473 -36.19 -15.65 -19.93
CA VAL A 473 -35.36 -15.74 -18.71
C VAL A 473 -36.23 -15.49 -17.47
N SER A 474 -36.24 -16.45 -16.53
CA SER A 474 -37.02 -16.38 -15.29
C SER A 474 -36.65 -15.15 -14.46
N GLN A 475 -37.61 -14.59 -13.72
CA GLN A 475 -37.34 -13.51 -12.74
C GLN A 475 -36.44 -13.99 -11.58
N GLU A 476 -36.31 -15.30 -11.39
CA GLU A 476 -35.43 -15.90 -10.37
C GLU A 476 -33.99 -16.12 -10.88
N THR A 477 -33.72 -15.88 -12.16
CA THR A 477 -32.37 -16.04 -12.72
C THR A 477 -31.39 -15.08 -12.05
N LEU A 478 -30.25 -15.61 -11.63
CA LEU A 478 -29.22 -14.83 -10.96
C LEU A 478 -28.62 -13.79 -11.91
N ALA A 479 -28.21 -12.64 -11.35
CA ALA A 479 -27.68 -11.52 -12.13
C ALA A 479 -26.55 -11.95 -13.07
N GLU A 480 -25.67 -12.83 -12.59
CA GLU A 480 -24.52 -13.35 -13.34
C GLU A 480 -24.87 -14.33 -14.49
N GLU A 481 -26.10 -14.83 -14.55
CA GLU A 481 -26.56 -15.80 -15.56
C GLU A 481 -27.43 -15.16 -16.64
N VAL A 482 -27.80 -13.88 -16.48
CA VAL A 482 -28.64 -13.16 -17.45
C VAL A 482 -27.87 -12.92 -18.75
N PRO A 483 -28.34 -13.40 -19.92
CA PRO A 483 -27.67 -13.15 -21.19
C PRO A 483 -27.76 -11.68 -21.60
N LEU A 484 -26.62 -11.06 -21.93
CA LEU A 484 -26.56 -9.64 -22.32
C LEU A 484 -26.84 -9.40 -23.82
N MET A 485 -26.76 -10.42 -24.68
CA MET A 485 -26.97 -10.32 -26.13
C MET A 485 -26.18 -9.17 -26.79
N LEU A 486 -24.89 -9.06 -26.46
CA LEU A 486 -23.99 -8.06 -27.04
C LEU A 486 -23.95 -8.18 -28.58
N PRO A 487 -23.95 -7.05 -29.32
CA PRO A 487 -23.86 -7.07 -30.78
C PRO A 487 -22.62 -7.80 -31.32
N SER A 488 -21.54 -7.79 -30.55
CA SER A 488 -20.32 -8.56 -30.80
C SER A 488 -19.57 -8.83 -29.49
N ALA A 489 -18.81 -9.92 -29.43
CA ALA A 489 -17.88 -10.20 -28.34
C ALA A 489 -16.46 -9.75 -28.78
N PRO A 490 -15.92 -8.65 -28.24
CA PRO A 490 -14.63 -8.14 -28.69
C PRO A 490 -13.48 -9.05 -28.21
N PRO A 491 -12.47 -9.29 -29.06
CA PRO A 491 -11.36 -10.18 -28.74
C PRO A 491 -10.34 -9.52 -27.79
N GLN A 492 -10.63 -9.51 -26.48
CA GLN A 492 -9.76 -8.96 -25.43
C GLN A 492 -8.64 -9.93 -24.97
N CYS A 493 -8.11 -10.76 -25.89
CA CYS A 493 -7.13 -11.81 -25.59
C CYS A 493 -5.85 -11.27 -24.95
N ARG A 494 -5.34 -10.14 -25.45
CA ARG A 494 -4.06 -9.56 -25.00
C ARG A 494 -4.12 -9.07 -23.55
N GLU A 495 -5.16 -8.33 -23.18
CA GLU A 495 -5.31 -7.86 -21.80
C GLU A 495 -5.53 -9.03 -20.85
N ALA A 496 -6.39 -9.98 -21.21
CA ALA A 496 -6.64 -11.16 -20.39
C ALA A 496 -5.34 -11.93 -20.08
N LEU A 497 -4.48 -12.17 -21.07
CA LEU A 497 -3.17 -12.80 -20.86
C LEU A 497 -2.25 -11.99 -19.94
N SER A 498 -2.19 -10.67 -20.12
CA SER A 498 -1.39 -9.78 -19.27
C SER A 498 -1.86 -9.87 -17.80
N ARG A 499 -3.17 -9.87 -17.57
CA ARG A 499 -3.75 -10.02 -16.23
C ARG A 499 -3.48 -11.40 -15.63
N ILE A 500 -3.59 -12.48 -16.41
CA ILE A 500 -3.26 -13.85 -15.95
C ILE A 500 -1.81 -13.91 -15.48
N ARG A 501 -0.86 -13.42 -16.28
CA ARG A 501 0.57 -13.39 -15.92
C ARG A 501 0.80 -12.66 -14.61
N ASN A 502 0.23 -11.46 -14.45
CA ASN A 502 0.34 -10.70 -13.20
C ASN A 502 -0.25 -11.47 -12.01
N GLN A 503 -1.42 -12.09 -12.15
CA GLN A 503 -2.01 -12.87 -11.06
C GLN A 503 -1.21 -14.12 -10.71
N LEU A 504 -0.56 -14.78 -11.68
CA LEU A 504 0.34 -15.91 -11.43
C LEU A 504 1.60 -15.48 -10.67
N HIS A 505 2.16 -14.31 -10.98
CA HIS A 505 3.25 -13.74 -10.19
C HIS A 505 2.85 -13.46 -8.74
N ILE A 506 1.65 -12.92 -8.53
CA ILE A 506 1.09 -12.70 -7.19
C ILE A 506 0.90 -14.05 -6.47
N LYS A 507 0.37 -15.07 -7.15
CA LYS A 507 0.14 -16.42 -6.60
C LYS A 507 1.42 -17.01 -6.03
N ALA A 508 2.50 -17.03 -6.82
CA ALA A 508 3.79 -17.60 -6.41
C ALA A 508 4.30 -16.95 -5.11
N ARG A 509 4.09 -15.65 -4.94
CA ARG A 509 4.52 -14.92 -3.74
C ARG A 509 3.60 -15.13 -2.54
N LEU A 510 2.30 -15.20 -2.74
CA LEU A 510 1.36 -15.55 -1.65
C LEU A 510 1.66 -16.95 -1.10
N MET A 511 2.00 -17.90 -1.98
CA MET A 511 2.42 -19.25 -1.59
C MET A 511 3.71 -19.22 -0.77
N LEU A 512 4.73 -18.50 -1.26
CA LEU A 512 5.98 -18.31 -0.53
C LEU A 512 5.74 -17.66 0.85
N TYR A 513 4.92 -16.60 0.91
CA TYR A 513 4.61 -15.92 2.16
C TYR A 513 3.93 -16.86 3.17
N LYS A 514 2.95 -17.65 2.72
CA LYS A 514 2.28 -18.64 3.57
C LYS A 514 3.29 -19.58 4.20
N VAL A 515 4.20 -20.13 3.40
CA VAL A 515 5.23 -21.06 3.86
C VAL A 515 6.21 -20.42 4.86
N VAL A 516 6.66 -19.20 4.56
CA VAL A 516 7.69 -18.52 5.36
C VAL A 516 7.12 -17.87 6.62
N ASN A 517 5.87 -17.43 6.62
CA ASN A 517 5.34 -16.55 7.68
C ASN A 517 4.08 -17.09 8.39
N ALA A 518 3.27 -17.94 7.77
CA ALA A 518 2.07 -18.46 8.44
C ALA A 518 2.43 -19.61 9.39
N ARG A 519 2.35 -19.37 10.70
CA ARG A 519 2.76 -20.34 11.74
C ARG A 519 1.60 -20.91 12.55
N HIS A 520 0.58 -20.11 12.83
CA HIS A 520 -0.59 -20.52 13.62
C HIS A 520 -1.84 -20.66 12.73
N GLN A 521 -2.87 -21.34 13.23
CA GLN A 521 -4.09 -21.65 12.49
C GLN A 521 -4.70 -20.39 11.86
N GLY A 522 -4.87 -19.30 12.63
CA GLY A 522 -5.42 -18.04 12.11
C GLY A 522 -4.62 -17.43 10.94
N ALA A 523 -3.28 -17.45 10.99
CA ALA A 523 -2.44 -16.94 9.91
C ALA A 523 -2.49 -17.85 8.67
N ASN A 524 -2.58 -19.16 8.87
CA ASN A 524 -2.74 -20.14 7.79
C ASN A 524 -4.08 -19.99 7.10
N THR A 525 -5.17 -19.85 7.85
CA THR A 525 -6.51 -19.60 7.30
C THR A 525 -6.51 -18.31 6.47
N ARG A 526 -6.01 -17.19 7.01
CA ARG A 526 -5.94 -15.92 6.27
C ARG A 526 -5.11 -16.03 4.99
N SER A 527 -3.96 -16.71 5.04
CA SER A 527 -3.11 -16.89 3.85
C SER A 527 -3.77 -17.77 2.80
N ARG A 528 -4.48 -18.84 3.20
CA ARG A 528 -5.28 -19.67 2.29
C ARG A 528 -6.40 -18.87 1.63
N THR A 529 -7.12 -18.05 2.39
CA THR A 529 -8.15 -17.16 1.85
C THR A 529 -7.58 -16.21 0.78
N LEU A 530 -6.39 -15.64 1.01
CA LEU A 530 -5.73 -14.77 0.03
C LEU A 530 -5.33 -15.53 -1.25
N VAL A 531 -4.77 -16.74 -1.11
CA VAL A 531 -4.42 -17.60 -2.25
C VAL A 531 -5.67 -17.98 -3.05
N ASN A 532 -6.73 -18.45 -2.39
CA ASN A 532 -7.99 -18.82 -3.04
C ASN A 532 -8.61 -17.63 -3.78
N ARG A 533 -8.58 -16.43 -3.18
CA ARG A 533 -9.07 -15.21 -3.82
C ARG A 533 -8.26 -14.86 -5.06
N ASN A 534 -6.94 -15.03 -5.03
CA ASN A 534 -6.09 -14.83 -6.20
C ASN A 534 -6.32 -15.90 -7.28
N GLU A 535 -6.53 -17.17 -6.91
CA GLU A 535 -6.92 -18.23 -7.85
C GLU A 535 -8.25 -17.92 -8.55
N GLY A 536 -9.24 -17.40 -7.83
CA GLY A 536 -10.48 -16.90 -8.43
C GLY A 536 -10.24 -15.84 -9.50
N LYS A 537 -9.30 -14.92 -9.28
CA LYS A 537 -8.90 -13.92 -10.30
C LYS A 537 -8.18 -14.53 -11.50
N ILE A 538 -7.38 -15.58 -11.29
CA ILE A 538 -6.72 -16.30 -12.39
C ILE A 538 -7.78 -16.97 -13.27
N LYS A 539 -8.73 -17.67 -12.65
CA LYS A 539 -9.85 -18.32 -13.35
C LYS A 539 -10.68 -17.30 -14.14
N LEU A 540 -11.03 -16.18 -13.52
CA LEU A 540 -11.73 -15.06 -14.16
C LEU A 540 -11.06 -14.62 -15.47
N HIS A 541 -9.77 -14.33 -15.41
CA HIS A 541 -9.05 -13.85 -16.59
C HIS A 541 -8.82 -14.96 -17.63
N ALA A 542 -8.69 -16.22 -17.19
CA ALA A 542 -8.63 -17.36 -18.11
C ALA A 542 -9.95 -17.57 -18.87
N GLU A 543 -11.09 -17.45 -18.21
CA GLU A 543 -12.41 -17.51 -18.85
C GLU A 543 -12.62 -16.34 -19.82
N LYS A 544 -12.22 -15.13 -19.42
CA LYS A 544 -12.22 -13.95 -20.29
C LYS A 544 -11.37 -14.17 -21.55
N TYR A 545 -10.17 -14.74 -21.39
CA TYR A 545 -9.33 -15.11 -22.53
C TYR A 545 -10.01 -16.12 -23.44
N GLN A 546 -10.60 -17.18 -22.88
CA GLN A 546 -11.25 -18.23 -23.65
C GLN A 546 -12.47 -17.70 -24.43
N CYS A 547 -13.28 -16.85 -23.81
CA CYS A 547 -14.41 -16.20 -24.47
C CYS A 547 -13.94 -15.29 -25.62
N ALA A 548 -12.96 -14.41 -25.35
CA ALA A 548 -12.36 -13.54 -26.35
C ALA A 548 -11.72 -14.32 -27.50
N TRP A 549 -11.07 -15.45 -27.20
CA TRP A 549 -10.44 -16.32 -28.18
C TRP A 549 -11.47 -17.00 -29.08
N ARG A 550 -12.57 -17.53 -28.52
CA ARG A 550 -13.67 -18.10 -29.32
C ARG A 550 -14.29 -17.06 -30.26
N ALA A 551 -14.51 -15.85 -29.75
CA ALA A 551 -15.01 -14.75 -30.58
C ALA A 551 -14.04 -14.39 -31.70
N LEU A 552 -12.72 -14.34 -31.40
CA LEU A 552 -11.69 -14.10 -32.40
C LEU A 552 -11.64 -15.19 -33.48
N VAL A 553 -11.77 -16.46 -33.09
CA VAL A 553 -11.83 -17.59 -34.03
C VAL A 553 -13.08 -17.52 -34.90
N ALA A 554 -14.24 -17.20 -34.32
CA ALA A 554 -15.48 -17.04 -35.06
C ALA A 554 -15.40 -15.90 -36.09
N LEU A 555 -14.77 -14.78 -35.72
CA LEU A 555 -14.56 -13.63 -36.62
C LEU A 555 -13.56 -13.91 -37.73
N LEU A 556 -12.47 -14.61 -37.44
CA LEU A 556 -11.40 -14.87 -38.41
C LEU A 556 -11.64 -16.13 -39.26
N GLY A 557 -12.55 -17.02 -38.85
CA GLY A 557 -12.78 -18.33 -39.46
C GLY A 557 -11.59 -19.30 -39.30
N ARG A 558 -10.58 -18.95 -38.51
CA ARG A 558 -9.35 -19.73 -38.30
C ARG A 558 -8.77 -19.49 -36.91
N VAL A 559 -7.89 -20.39 -36.47
CA VAL A 559 -7.14 -20.18 -35.22
C VAL A 559 -6.06 -19.12 -35.43
N PRO A 560 -6.09 -18.00 -34.68
CA PRO A 560 -5.06 -16.97 -34.78
C PRO A 560 -3.72 -17.47 -34.24
N THR A 561 -2.65 -17.34 -35.04
CA THR A 561 -1.29 -17.75 -34.65
C THR A 561 -0.74 -16.96 -33.46
N THR A 562 -1.17 -15.71 -33.30
CA THR A 562 -0.74 -14.81 -32.22
C THR A 562 -1.41 -15.14 -30.88
N PHE A 563 -2.56 -15.82 -30.88
CA PHE A 563 -3.33 -16.14 -29.69
C PHE A 563 -3.74 -17.62 -29.69
N PRO A 564 -2.86 -18.54 -29.24
CA PRO A 564 -3.18 -19.95 -29.18
C PRO A 564 -4.25 -20.24 -28.11
N PRO A 565 -4.97 -21.37 -28.20
CA PRO A 565 -5.91 -21.78 -27.16
C PRO A 565 -5.19 -21.98 -25.82
N LEU A 566 -5.70 -21.38 -24.74
CA LEU A 566 -5.09 -21.45 -23.41
C LEU A 566 -5.52 -22.73 -22.67
N ARG A 567 -4.62 -23.69 -22.53
CA ARG A 567 -4.91 -24.95 -21.83
C ARG A 567 -4.75 -24.76 -20.32
N ARG A 568 -5.45 -25.58 -19.53
CA ARG A 568 -5.32 -25.57 -18.07
C ARG A 568 -3.86 -25.78 -17.62
N ALA A 569 -3.10 -26.59 -18.35
CA ALA A 569 -1.69 -26.85 -18.09
C ALA A 569 -0.77 -25.62 -18.32
N ASP A 570 -1.22 -24.64 -19.12
CA ASP A 570 -0.47 -23.41 -19.40
C ASP A 570 -0.61 -22.40 -18.25
N ILE A 571 -1.64 -22.54 -17.42
CA ILE A 571 -1.92 -21.67 -16.27
C ILE A 571 -1.16 -22.19 -15.05
N ARG A 572 0.17 -22.03 -15.10
CA ARG A 572 1.08 -22.44 -14.03
C ARG A 572 2.03 -21.31 -13.64
N CYS A 573 2.52 -21.33 -12.41
CA CYS A 573 3.55 -20.40 -11.97
C CYS A 573 4.86 -20.68 -12.74
N MET A 574 5.68 -19.65 -12.98
CA MET A 574 6.97 -19.80 -13.67
C MET A 574 7.98 -20.69 -12.94
N HIS A 575 7.82 -20.82 -11.62
CA HIS A 575 8.61 -21.71 -10.79
C HIS A 575 7.67 -22.70 -10.12
N ASP A 576 8.08 -23.97 -10.01
CA ASP A 576 7.33 -24.93 -9.22
C ASP A 576 7.23 -24.44 -7.77
N GLY A 577 6.00 -24.49 -7.24
CA GLY A 577 5.71 -24.04 -5.89
C GLY A 577 6.63 -24.72 -4.89
N ASP A 578 6.89 -26.00 -5.09
CA ASP A 578 7.73 -26.83 -4.22
C ASP A 578 9.20 -26.40 -4.26
N VAL A 579 9.76 -26.08 -5.43
CA VAL A 579 11.15 -25.59 -5.57
C VAL A 579 11.35 -24.25 -4.86
N VAL A 580 10.39 -23.32 -4.99
CA VAL A 580 10.44 -22.02 -4.30
C VAL A 580 10.27 -22.18 -2.79
N VAL A 581 9.43 -23.13 -2.38
CA VAL A 581 9.15 -23.44 -0.97
C VAL A 581 10.34 -24.12 -0.31
N GLU A 582 10.98 -25.08 -0.97
CA GLU A 582 12.21 -25.73 -0.52
C GLU A 582 13.36 -24.73 -0.40
N ALA A 583 13.58 -23.89 -1.42
CA ALA A 583 14.59 -22.84 -1.37
C ALA A 583 14.35 -21.85 -0.21
N ALA A 584 13.08 -21.52 0.06
CA ALA A 584 12.71 -20.65 1.17
C ALA A 584 12.85 -21.32 2.54
N HIS A 585 12.51 -22.61 2.65
CA HIS A 585 12.76 -23.40 3.86
C HIS A 585 14.25 -23.51 4.15
N ALA A 586 15.07 -23.79 3.14
CA ALA A 586 16.53 -23.84 3.26
C ALA A 586 17.11 -22.49 3.67
N SER A 587 16.67 -21.38 3.05
CA SER A 587 17.08 -20.03 3.42
C SER A 587 16.71 -19.69 4.87
N LYS A 588 15.50 -20.04 5.31
CA LYS A 588 15.05 -19.82 6.69
C LYS A 588 15.83 -20.65 7.71
N GLN A 589 16.12 -21.92 7.40
CA GLN A 589 16.95 -22.77 8.26
C GLN A 589 18.36 -22.20 8.40
N ARG A 590 18.95 -21.71 7.30
CA ARG A 590 20.26 -21.03 7.32
C ARG A 590 20.23 -19.76 8.19
N ALA A 591 19.22 -18.90 8.03
CA ALA A 591 19.06 -17.69 8.84
C ALA A 591 18.85 -18.00 10.34
N GLN A 592 18.11 -19.06 10.66
CA GLN A 592 17.95 -19.53 12.04
C GLN A 592 19.25 -20.10 12.62
N ALA A 593 20.03 -20.82 11.81
CA ALA A 593 21.35 -21.32 12.20
C ALA A 593 22.33 -20.17 12.45
N GLU A 594 22.39 -19.17 11.56
CA GLU A 594 23.19 -17.95 11.74
C GLU A 594 22.78 -17.19 13.01
N ARG A 595 21.47 -17.02 13.26
CA ARG A 595 20.98 -16.34 14.46
C ARG A 595 21.36 -17.07 15.73
N ARG A 596 21.25 -18.41 15.74
CA ARG A 596 21.71 -19.25 16.86
C ARG A 596 23.23 -19.16 17.06
N ALA A 597 24.00 -19.14 15.98
CA ALA A 597 25.46 -18.98 16.04
C ALA A 597 25.86 -17.60 16.59
N LEU A 598 25.16 -16.53 16.19
CA LEU A 598 25.34 -15.18 16.73
C LEU A 598 24.94 -15.09 18.21
N GLU A 599 23.82 -15.70 18.60
CA GLU A 599 23.38 -15.78 20.00
C GLU A 599 24.37 -16.58 20.86
N GLN A 600 24.93 -17.69 20.34
CA GLN A 600 25.99 -18.45 20.99
C GLN A 600 27.29 -17.64 21.11
N ALA A 601 27.72 -16.97 20.05
CA ALA A 601 28.90 -16.13 20.05
C ALA A 601 28.77 -14.90 20.99
N ALA A 602 27.55 -14.38 21.15
CA ALA A 602 27.23 -13.32 22.12
C ALA A 602 27.20 -13.86 23.56
N ALA A 603 26.65 -15.05 23.79
CA ALA A 603 26.65 -15.70 25.10
C ALA A 603 28.09 -15.98 25.58
N ILE A 604 28.94 -16.53 24.71
CA ILE A 604 30.37 -16.78 24.97
C ILE A 604 31.09 -15.47 25.31
N ARG A 605 30.86 -14.39 24.55
CA ARG A 605 31.45 -13.07 24.82
C ARG A 605 30.97 -12.42 26.12
N SER A 606 29.77 -12.76 26.59
CA SER A 606 29.19 -12.23 27.83
C SER A 606 29.50 -13.05 29.09
N GLY A 607 30.26 -14.16 28.98
CA GLY A 607 30.59 -15.04 30.10
C GLY A 607 29.40 -15.81 30.69
N LYS A 608 28.21 -15.75 30.08
CA LYS A 608 27.02 -16.49 30.54
C LYS A 608 27.05 -17.92 29.98
N ARG A 609 27.13 -18.91 30.87
CA ARG A 609 26.99 -20.33 30.53
C ARG A 609 25.57 -20.59 30.04
N LEU A 610 25.43 -21.18 28.84
CA LEU A 610 24.14 -21.63 28.31
C LEU A 610 23.61 -22.77 29.20
N VAL A 611 22.46 -22.58 29.85
CA VAL A 611 21.71 -23.70 30.45
C VAL A 611 20.96 -24.39 29.33
N THR A 612 21.41 -25.59 28.95
CA THR A 612 20.66 -26.48 28.06
C THR A 612 19.57 -27.18 28.87
N SER A 613 18.31 -26.90 28.56
CA SER A 613 17.18 -27.63 29.14
C SER A 613 17.08 -29.03 28.53
N LYS A 614 17.82 -29.99 29.09
CA LYS A 614 17.52 -31.43 28.98
C LYS A 614 17.52 -31.99 30.40
N GLY A 615 16.34 -32.28 30.93
CA GLY A 615 16.20 -32.94 32.22
C GLY A 615 15.11 -32.35 33.11
N LYS A 616 13.84 -32.54 32.72
CA LYS A 616 12.70 -32.59 33.64
C LYS A 616 11.63 -33.43 32.96
N ASP A 617 11.75 -34.74 33.10
CA ASP A 617 10.68 -35.73 32.92
C ASP A 617 11.19 -37.04 33.53
N LYS A 618 11.09 -37.15 34.86
CA LYS A 618 11.08 -38.37 35.66
C LYS A 618 11.12 -37.97 37.13
N GLU A 619 9.93 -37.77 37.69
CA GLU A 619 9.57 -38.09 39.08
C GLU A 619 8.16 -37.57 39.33
N GLY A 620 7.22 -38.49 39.51
CA GLY A 620 5.81 -38.17 39.76
C GLY A 620 4.82 -39.26 39.34
N SER A 621 5.11 -40.54 39.59
CA SER A 621 4.08 -41.58 39.57
C SER A 621 3.82 -42.03 41.02
N GLY A 622 2.74 -41.54 41.61
CA GLY A 622 2.29 -41.94 42.93
C GLY A 622 0.84 -41.54 43.17
N ALA A 623 -0.01 -42.56 43.30
CA ALA A 623 -1.39 -42.55 43.77
C ALA A 623 -2.49 -42.05 42.80
N LYS A 624 -3.28 -43.01 42.26
CA LYS A 624 -4.58 -43.36 42.85
C LYS A 624 -5.25 -44.56 42.14
N ASN A 625 -5.73 -45.45 43.00
CA ASN A 625 -6.93 -46.30 42.90
C ASN A 625 -6.91 -47.55 42.00
N GLY A 626 -6.91 -48.70 42.67
CA GLY A 626 -7.39 -49.98 42.16
C GLY A 626 -7.73 -50.89 43.35
N GLU A 627 -8.94 -50.75 43.88
CA GLU A 627 -9.56 -51.75 44.77
C GLU A 627 -10.53 -52.61 43.96
N ALA A 628 -10.34 -53.92 44.15
CA ALA A 628 -11.32 -55.02 44.23
C ALA A 628 -12.06 -55.54 42.97
N GLU A 629 -11.74 -56.82 42.68
CA GLU A 629 -12.66 -57.95 42.38
C GLU A 629 -13.33 -58.01 40.99
N THR A 630 -13.52 -59.15 40.32
CA THR A 630 -13.38 -60.59 40.62
C THR A 630 -13.34 -61.37 39.29
N GLN A 631 -12.77 -62.58 39.30
CA GLN A 631 -13.09 -63.62 38.32
C GLN A 631 -14.49 -64.18 38.62
N GLY A 632 -15.27 -64.41 37.56
CA GLY A 632 -16.61 -64.99 37.59
C GLY A 632 -17.38 -64.68 36.32
#